data_AF-A0A1V3WLF0-F1
#
_entry.id   AF-A0A1V3WLF0-F1
#
_cell.length_a   1.000
_cell.length_b   1.000
_cell.length_c   1.000
_cell.angle_alpha   90.00
_cell.angle_beta   90.00
_cell.angle_gamma   90.00
#
_symmetry.space_group_name_H-M   'P 1'
#
loop_
_entity.id
_entity.type
_entity.pdbx_description
1 polymer ?
#
loop_
_entity_poly.entity_id
_entity_poly.type
_entity_poly.pdbx_seq_one_letter_code
_entity_poly.pdbx_strand_id
1 'polypeptide(L)'
;MLCRTGCRRRRSGPLVDDAVRFVSERVLADGPGLKPAYCITGDLVPEEQGLDLPGYPGGTVKTGNWVTDQFQLDAFGEALLLLAAAGRLDRLDTGHWRAVETLVESIEKRWREPDAGIWEIDDRRWAHSRLTCAAGLRRISEVAPARQGSQWQRLADQLVADTNSDCLHPDGRWQRAPDDPRIDAALLIPSIRGAIPATDPRSVATVAAVRTDLGRHGFVYRFQPGEQPLGEAEGAFLLCGFLMALADHQQGNNLAAVRWFERNRTACGPPVCSPRNSTSVSVSCAATFPKPSSMRCCSKRRMG
;
A
#
# COMPACT_ATOMS: atom_id res chain seq x y z
N MET A 1 0.62 36.77 -36.74
CA MET A 1 1.41 35.63 -37.26
C MET A 1 2.75 35.68 -36.51
N LEU A 2 3.16 34.83 -35.57
CA LEU A 2 2.70 33.58 -34.98
C LEU A 2 2.82 33.72 -33.46
N CYS A 3 1.77 33.36 -32.72
CA CYS A 3 1.85 33.04 -31.29
C CYS A 3 1.53 31.54 -31.18
N ARG A 4 2.54 30.72 -30.87
CA ARG A 4 2.35 29.32 -30.47
C ARG A 4 3.04 29.10 -29.14
N THR A 5 2.27 29.36 -28.08
CA THR A 5 2.09 28.50 -26.90
C THR A 5 3.20 27.46 -26.64
N GLY A 6 4.22 27.88 -25.90
CA GLY A 6 5.07 26.96 -25.16
C GLY A 6 4.26 26.31 -24.04
N CYS A 7 3.99 25.02 -24.16
CA CYS A 7 3.47 24.20 -23.08
C CYS A 7 4.53 24.19 -21.97
N ARG A 8 4.39 25.09 -20.97
CA ARG A 8 5.17 25.04 -19.73
C ARG A 8 4.95 23.66 -19.12
N ARG A 9 5.97 22.78 -19.20
CA ARG A 9 6.10 21.62 -18.31
C ARG A 9 5.83 22.13 -16.90
N ARG A 10 4.69 21.76 -16.30
CA ARG A 10 4.44 22.00 -14.87
C ARG A 10 5.63 21.39 -14.15
N ARG A 11 6.49 22.22 -13.56
CA ARG A 11 7.56 21.75 -12.69
C ARG A 11 6.88 20.90 -11.61
N SER A 12 7.15 19.60 -11.60
CA SER A 12 6.91 18.78 -10.41
C SER A 12 7.50 19.51 -9.21
N GLY A 13 6.70 19.65 -8.15
CA GLY A 13 7.07 20.46 -6.98
C GLY A 13 8.19 19.82 -6.15
N PRO A 14 8.69 20.53 -5.13
CA PRO A 14 9.78 20.09 -4.24
C PRO A 14 9.54 18.68 -3.64
N LEU A 15 8.28 18.27 -3.44
CA LEU A 15 7.91 16.97 -2.89
C LEU A 15 8.47 15.76 -3.67
N VAL A 16 8.45 15.79 -5.00
CA VAL A 16 8.96 14.65 -5.81
C VAL A 16 10.47 14.57 -5.69
N ASP A 17 11.14 15.72 -5.78
CA ASP A 17 12.60 15.81 -5.70
C ASP A 17 13.08 15.39 -4.29
N ASP A 18 12.36 15.78 -3.23
CA ASP A 18 12.63 15.37 -1.84
C ASP A 18 12.41 13.87 -1.62
N ALA A 19 11.32 13.31 -2.14
CA ALA A 19 11.03 11.87 -2.02
C ALA A 19 12.07 11.02 -2.76
N VAL A 20 12.43 11.42 -3.99
CA VAL A 20 13.46 10.75 -4.79
C VAL A 20 14.81 10.79 -4.09
N ARG A 21 15.20 11.95 -3.55
CA ARG A 21 16.44 12.10 -2.78
C ARG A 21 16.43 11.19 -1.55
N PHE A 22 15.38 11.26 -0.73
CA PHE A 22 15.26 10.46 0.48
C PHE A 22 15.35 8.95 0.21
N VAL A 23 14.56 8.46 -0.76
CA VAL A 23 14.56 7.04 -1.12
C VAL A 23 15.92 6.61 -1.69
N SER A 24 16.53 7.42 -2.54
CA SER A 24 17.84 7.10 -3.12
C SER A 24 18.93 7.06 -2.06
N GLU A 25 18.92 7.99 -1.09
CA GLU A 25 19.86 7.98 0.04
C GLU A 25 19.73 6.70 0.89
N ARG A 26 18.50 6.26 1.19
CA ARG A 26 18.27 5.01 1.94
C ARG A 26 18.70 3.77 1.15
N VAL A 27 18.36 3.71 -0.14
CA VAL A 27 18.79 2.62 -1.03
C VAL A 27 20.31 2.53 -1.12
N LEU A 28 21.01 3.65 -1.26
CA LEU A 28 22.47 3.65 -1.34
C LEU A 28 23.16 3.32 -0.01
N ALA A 29 22.53 3.66 1.12
CA ALA A 29 23.03 3.32 2.44
C ALA A 29 22.84 1.84 2.78
N ASP A 30 21.63 1.30 2.56
CA ASP A 30 21.23 -0.01 3.08
C ASP A 30 21.22 -1.12 2.02
N GLY A 31 21.16 -0.75 0.73
CA GLY A 31 21.19 -1.66 -0.41
C GLY A 31 20.19 -2.82 -0.28
N PRO A 32 20.63 -4.09 -0.29
CA PRO A 32 19.74 -5.25 -0.14
C PRO A 32 19.10 -5.35 1.25
N GLY A 33 19.59 -4.60 2.24
CA GLY A 33 19.05 -4.49 3.59
C GLY A 33 18.11 -3.30 3.78
N LEU A 34 17.60 -2.69 2.69
CA LEU A 34 16.60 -1.63 2.73
C LEU A 34 15.44 -1.98 3.67
N LYS A 35 15.12 -1.05 4.56
CA LYS A 35 14.06 -1.23 5.57
C LYS A 35 12.72 -0.76 5.02
N PRO A 36 11.60 -1.36 5.45
CA PRO A 36 10.29 -0.93 4.98
C PRO A 36 9.87 0.46 5.48
N ALA A 37 10.43 0.91 6.60
CA ALA A 37 10.18 2.25 7.13
C ALA A 37 11.42 2.87 7.79
N TYR A 38 11.47 4.20 7.73
CA TYR A 38 12.49 5.05 8.34
C TYR A 38 11.82 6.26 8.99
N CYS A 39 12.49 6.86 9.96
CA CYS A 39 12.16 8.21 10.42
C CYS A 39 12.34 9.22 9.29
N ILE A 40 11.66 10.38 9.37
CA ILE A 40 11.79 11.44 8.35
C ILE A 40 13.21 12.00 8.21
N THR A 41 14.03 11.83 9.26
CA THR A 41 15.46 12.19 9.29
C THR A 41 16.33 11.15 8.58
N GLY A 42 15.80 9.96 8.30
CA GLY A 42 16.52 8.83 7.73
C GLY A 42 16.98 7.79 8.73
N ASP A 43 16.85 8.07 10.03
CA ASP A 43 17.18 7.11 11.08
C ASP A 43 16.24 5.91 11.06
N LEU A 44 16.68 4.79 11.64
CA LEU A 44 15.82 3.64 11.86
C LEU A 44 14.64 4.02 12.77
N VAL A 45 13.50 3.37 12.56
CA VAL A 45 12.36 3.51 13.46
C VAL A 45 12.74 2.91 14.82
N PRO A 46 12.50 3.59 15.95
CA PRO A 46 12.77 3.02 17.27
C PRO A 46 11.97 1.74 17.50
N GLU A 47 12.52 0.84 18.31
CA GLU A 47 11.85 -0.39 18.72
C GLU A 47 10.47 -0.10 19.34
N GLU A 48 9.54 -1.03 19.14
CA GLU A 48 8.19 -0.89 19.68
C GLU A 48 8.23 -1.00 21.21
N GLN A 49 7.65 0.00 21.87
CA GLN A 49 7.52 0.03 23.33
C GLN A 49 6.11 0.45 23.74
N GLY A 50 5.62 -0.16 24.82
CA GLY A 50 4.36 0.22 25.46
C GLY A 50 4.49 1.57 26.16
N LEU A 51 3.43 2.37 26.10
CA LEU A 51 3.29 3.61 26.86
C LEU A 51 2.17 3.43 27.88
N ASP A 52 2.41 3.92 29.10
CA ASP A 52 1.41 3.94 30.17
C ASP A 52 0.43 5.10 29.95
N LEU A 53 -0.35 4.99 28.88
CA LEU A 53 -1.40 5.92 28.50
C LEU A 53 -2.67 5.13 28.20
N PRO A 54 -3.85 5.65 28.59
CA PRO A 54 -5.12 5.02 28.25
C PRO A 54 -5.34 5.12 26.73
N GLY A 55 -5.31 3.98 26.04
CA GLY A 55 -5.65 3.94 24.62
C GLY A 55 -7.16 3.94 24.42
N TYR A 56 -7.59 4.28 23.21
CA TYR A 56 -9.01 4.30 22.84
C TYR A 56 -9.39 3.02 22.07
N PRO A 57 -10.56 2.40 22.32
CA PRO A 57 -11.48 2.54 23.46
C PRO A 57 -11.13 1.53 24.56
N GLY A 58 -10.01 1.74 25.26
CA GLY A 58 -9.45 0.82 26.26
C GLY A 58 -8.21 0.02 25.80
N GLY A 59 -7.65 0.37 24.64
CA GLY A 59 -6.43 -0.27 24.11
C GLY A 59 -5.15 0.14 24.84
N THR A 60 -4.06 -0.57 24.57
CA THR A 60 -2.71 -0.18 24.99
C THR A 60 -2.10 0.78 23.98
N VAL A 61 -1.51 1.88 24.45
CA VAL A 61 -0.76 2.78 23.58
C VAL A 61 0.65 2.22 23.39
N LYS A 62 1.14 2.26 22.15
CA LYS A 62 2.51 1.90 21.79
C LYS A 62 3.15 3.01 20.97
N THR A 63 4.47 3.11 21.03
CA THR A 63 5.30 3.94 20.14
C THR A 63 6.43 3.10 19.58
N GLY A 64 7.05 3.55 18.49
CA GLY A 64 8.03 2.73 17.73
C GLY A 64 7.34 1.72 16.80
N ASN A 65 8.14 0.89 16.15
CA ASN A 65 7.69 -0.18 15.27
C ASN A 65 8.77 -1.28 15.16
N TRP A 66 8.37 -2.53 15.00
CA TRP A 66 9.25 -3.71 14.83
C TRP A 66 9.68 -3.95 13.38
N VAL A 67 9.29 -3.04 12.48
CA VAL A 67 9.55 -3.08 11.03
C VAL A 67 11.05 -3.08 10.65
N THR A 68 11.94 -2.67 11.55
CA THR A 68 13.39 -2.56 11.28
C THR A 68 14.08 -3.88 10.99
N ASP A 69 13.53 -4.99 11.46
CA ASP A 69 14.13 -6.32 11.25
C ASP A 69 13.50 -7.09 10.09
N GLN A 70 12.52 -6.50 9.42
CA GLN A 70 11.80 -7.12 8.33
C GLN A 70 12.49 -6.90 6.98
N PHE A 71 12.42 -7.93 6.14
CA PHE A 71 12.68 -7.81 4.71
C PHE A 71 11.34 -7.77 3.96
N GLN A 72 11.10 -6.69 3.21
CA GLN A 72 9.93 -6.55 2.35
C GLN A 72 10.36 -6.37 0.90
N LEU A 73 10.10 -7.38 0.08
CA LEU A 73 10.53 -7.39 -1.32
C LEU A 73 9.77 -6.33 -2.15
N ASP A 74 8.50 -6.08 -1.83
CA ASP A 74 7.67 -5.10 -2.53
C ASP A 74 8.21 -3.66 -2.45
N ALA A 75 8.92 -3.32 -1.39
CA ALA A 75 9.54 -2.00 -1.19
C ALA A 75 10.53 -1.65 -2.33
N PHE A 76 11.26 -2.63 -2.85
CA PHE A 76 12.17 -2.43 -3.98
C PHE A 76 11.41 -2.07 -5.26
N GLY A 77 10.27 -2.73 -5.50
CA GLY A 77 9.38 -2.42 -6.61
C GLY A 77 8.77 -1.02 -6.52
N GLU A 78 8.27 -0.64 -5.34
CA GLU A 78 7.70 0.69 -5.09
C GLU A 78 8.76 1.80 -5.22
N ALA A 79 10.00 1.57 -4.75
CA ALA A 79 11.10 2.50 -4.95
C ALA A 79 11.44 2.71 -6.45
N LEU A 80 11.48 1.62 -7.24
CA LEU A 80 11.66 1.71 -8.68
C LEU A 80 10.50 2.45 -9.38
N LEU A 81 9.26 2.30 -8.91
CA LEU A 81 8.10 3.04 -9.44
C LEU A 81 8.24 4.55 -9.22
N LEU A 82 8.69 4.97 -8.03
CA LEU A 82 9.00 6.37 -7.72
C LEU A 82 10.10 6.92 -8.64
N LEU A 83 11.22 6.21 -8.74
CA LEU A 83 12.35 6.61 -9.58
C LEU A 83 11.97 6.65 -11.06
N ALA A 84 11.17 5.72 -11.55
CA ALA A 84 10.64 5.74 -12.91
C ALA A 84 9.76 6.97 -13.17
N ALA A 85 8.92 7.36 -12.20
CA ALA A 85 8.11 8.57 -12.30
C ALA A 85 8.96 9.84 -12.40
N ALA A 86 10.04 9.92 -11.62
CA ALA A 86 11.01 11.01 -11.70
C ALA A 86 11.82 10.98 -13.01
N GLY A 87 12.18 9.79 -13.50
CA GLY A 87 12.86 9.59 -14.79
C GLY A 87 12.03 10.09 -15.98
N ARG A 88 10.71 9.84 -15.98
CA ARG A 88 9.80 10.40 -17.02
C ARG A 88 9.76 11.94 -17.01
N LEU A 89 10.15 12.55 -15.90
CA LEU A 89 10.23 14.00 -15.73
C LEU A 89 11.66 14.54 -15.90
N ASP A 90 12.62 13.70 -16.29
CA ASP A 90 14.02 14.04 -16.49
C ASP A 90 14.67 14.60 -15.20
N ARG A 91 14.39 13.94 -14.06
CA ARG A 91 14.84 14.34 -12.72
C ARG A 91 15.84 13.39 -12.06
N LEU A 92 16.31 12.37 -12.78
CA LEU A 92 17.30 11.44 -12.25
C LEU A 92 18.71 11.93 -12.57
N ASP A 93 19.56 12.00 -11.55
CA ASP A 93 20.99 12.26 -11.70
C ASP A 93 21.78 10.94 -11.56
N THR A 94 23.11 11.04 -11.59
CA THR A 94 23.99 9.88 -11.45
C THR A 94 23.80 9.13 -10.14
N GLY A 95 23.51 9.82 -9.03
CA GLY A 95 23.25 9.21 -7.74
C GLY A 95 21.94 8.42 -7.75
N HIS A 96 20.89 8.98 -8.34
CA HIS A 96 19.61 8.30 -8.52
C HIS A 96 19.73 7.06 -9.41
N TRP A 97 20.52 7.11 -10.48
CA TRP A 97 20.77 5.93 -11.33
C TRP A 97 21.54 4.82 -10.61
N ARG A 98 22.50 5.16 -9.75
CA ARG A 98 23.15 4.17 -8.88
C ARG A 98 22.15 3.51 -7.93
N ALA A 99 21.22 4.27 -7.37
CA ALA A 99 20.16 3.72 -6.53
C ALA A 99 19.25 2.76 -7.33
N VAL A 100 18.90 3.10 -8.57
CA VAL A 100 18.17 2.19 -9.49
C VAL A 100 18.94 0.88 -9.68
N GLU A 101 20.22 0.94 -10.00
CA GLU A 101 21.05 -0.26 -10.20
C GLU A 101 21.11 -1.13 -8.94
N THR A 102 21.31 -0.52 -7.77
CA THR A 102 21.28 -1.22 -6.47
C THR A 102 19.94 -1.92 -6.23
N LEU A 103 18.81 -1.27 -6.53
CA LEU A 103 17.48 -1.87 -6.40
C LEU A 103 17.31 -3.08 -7.32
N VAL A 104 17.68 -2.93 -8.60
CA VAL A 104 17.56 -4.03 -9.58
C VAL A 104 18.44 -5.21 -9.20
N GLU A 105 19.69 -4.98 -8.81
CA GLU A 105 20.59 -6.04 -8.35
C GLU A 105 20.06 -6.75 -7.10
N SER A 106 19.44 -6.00 -6.17
CA SER A 106 18.83 -6.57 -4.97
C SER A 106 17.64 -7.45 -5.32
N ILE A 107 16.78 -7.00 -6.25
CA ILE A 107 15.67 -7.81 -6.77
C ILE A 107 16.23 -9.07 -7.42
N GLU A 108 17.19 -8.95 -8.36
CA GLU A 108 17.77 -10.09 -9.10
C GLU A 108 18.30 -11.20 -8.16
N LYS A 109 18.95 -10.81 -7.06
CA LYS A 109 19.52 -11.74 -6.08
C LYS A 109 18.46 -12.36 -5.16
N ARG A 110 17.46 -11.58 -4.72
CA ARG A 110 16.62 -11.93 -3.57
C ARG A 110 15.15 -12.23 -3.89
N TRP A 111 14.66 -12.01 -5.12
CA TRP A 111 13.23 -12.13 -5.42
C TRP A 111 12.61 -13.52 -5.19
N ARG A 112 13.44 -14.55 -4.99
CA ARG A 112 12.99 -15.92 -4.65
C ARG A 112 12.88 -16.19 -3.15
N GLU A 113 13.45 -15.32 -2.31
CA GLU A 113 13.42 -15.44 -0.87
C GLU A 113 12.02 -15.11 -0.33
N PRO A 114 11.59 -15.74 0.79
CA PRO A 114 10.44 -15.27 1.55
C PRO A 114 10.63 -13.83 2.06
N ASP A 115 9.54 -13.06 2.11
CA ASP A 115 9.50 -11.69 2.64
C ASP A 115 8.28 -11.49 3.53
N ALA A 116 8.27 -10.44 4.36
CA ALA A 116 7.20 -10.18 5.32
C ALA A 116 5.86 -9.77 4.65
N GLY A 117 5.94 -9.27 3.40
CA GLY A 117 4.81 -8.71 2.67
C GLY A 117 4.24 -7.44 3.31
N ILE A 118 3.34 -6.75 2.60
CA ILE A 118 2.78 -5.45 3.03
C ILE A 118 1.93 -5.53 4.31
N TRP A 119 1.49 -6.73 4.69
CA TRP A 119 0.69 -6.95 5.88
C TRP A 119 1.48 -7.45 7.09
N GLU A 120 2.77 -7.75 6.91
CA GLU A 120 3.67 -8.15 8.00
C GLU A 120 3.11 -9.32 8.82
N ILE A 121 2.55 -10.34 8.14
CA ILE A 121 1.90 -11.49 8.80
C ILE A 121 2.93 -12.57 9.09
N ASP A 122 3.53 -13.12 8.02
CA ASP A 122 4.54 -14.18 8.04
C ASP A 122 5.52 -13.93 6.89
N ASP A 123 6.72 -14.51 6.98
CA ASP A 123 7.66 -14.52 5.86
C ASP A 123 7.29 -15.62 4.86
N ARG A 124 6.83 -15.22 3.66
CA ARG A 124 6.46 -16.14 2.56
C ARG A 124 6.87 -15.58 1.21
N ARG A 125 6.83 -16.42 0.16
CA ARG A 125 7.05 -15.98 -1.24
C ARG A 125 5.79 -15.28 -1.77
N TRP A 126 5.46 -14.11 -1.24
CA TRP A 126 4.22 -13.42 -1.56
C TRP A 126 4.13 -13.04 -3.05
N ALA A 127 2.98 -13.33 -3.66
CA ALA A 127 2.72 -13.02 -5.06
C ALA A 127 2.65 -11.50 -5.31
N HIS A 128 2.05 -10.74 -4.38
CA HIS A 128 1.98 -9.28 -4.53
C HIS A 128 3.37 -8.66 -4.53
N SER A 129 4.30 -9.14 -3.70
CA SER A 129 5.66 -8.60 -3.62
C SER A 129 6.43 -8.81 -4.92
N ARG A 130 6.49 -10.05 -5.42
CA ARG A 130 7.17 -10.39 -6.68
C ARG A 130 6.57 -9.63 -7.87
N LEU A 131 5.24 -9.55 -7.97
CA LEU A 131 4.59 -8.83 -9.06
C LEU A 131 4.78 -7.31 -8.95
N THR A 132 4.89 -6.75 -7.75
CA THR A 132 5.18 -5.32 -7.55
C THR A 132 6.61 -4.98 -7.98
N CYS A 133 7.59 -5.84 -7.71
CA CYS A 133 8.93 -5.74 -8.31
C CYS A 133 8.87 -5.76 -9.84
N ALA A 134 8.08 -6.66 -10.44
CA ALA A 134 7.90 -6.69 -11.89
C ALA A 134 7.30 -5.37 -12.42
N ALA A 135 6.35 -4.76 -11.70
CA ALA A 135 5.82 -3.44 -12.07
C ALA A 135 6.92 -2.35 -12.05
N GLY A 136 7.71 -2.29 -10.97
CA GLY A 136 8.82 -1.35 -10.84
C GLY A 136 9.86 -1.49 -11.95
N LEU A 137 10.30 -2.72 -12.21
CA LEU A 137 11.24 -3.06 -13.28
C LEU A 137 10.73 -2.63 -14.66
N ARG A 138 9.45 -2.88 -14.96
CA ARG A 138 8.84 -2.42 -16.21
C ARG A 138 8.85 -0.90 -16.31
N ARG A 139 8.41 -0.18 -15.28
CA ARG A 139 8.35 1.29 -15.33
C ARG A 139 9.72 1.93 -15.44
N ILE A 140 10.72 1.43 -14.72
CA ILE A 140 12.06 2.01 -14.82
C ILE A 140 12.72 1.66 -16.16
N SER A 141 12.39 0.52 -16.76
CA SER A 141 12.87 0.15 -18.10
C SER A 141 12.44 1.13 -19.19
N GLU A 142 11.26 1.76 -19.06
CA GLU A 142 10.73 2.74 -20.02
C GLU A 142 11.61 4.00 -20.14
N VAL A 143 12.35 4.33 -19.08
CA VAL A 143 13.19 5.55 -18.99
C VAL A 143 14.68 5.25 -18.98
N ALA A 144 15.06 3.97 -18.94
CA ALA A 144 16.45 3.53 -18.94
C ALA A 144 17.05 3.51 -20.36
N PRO A 145 18.40 3.54 -20.47
CA PRO A 145 19.06 3.24 -21.74
C PRO A 145 18.59 1.91 -22.32
N ALA A 146 18.36 1.86 -23.64
CA ALA A 146 17.66 0.75 -24.31
C ALA A 146 18.20 -0.65 -23.95
N ARG A 147 19.52 -0.80 -23.81
CA ARG A 147 20.14 -2.08 -23.41
C ARG A 147 19.76 -2.49 -21.99
N GLN A 148 19.91 -1.59 -21.02
CA GLN A 148 19.55 -1.84 -19.60
C GLN A 148 18.04 -2.05 -19.46
N GLY A 149 17.23 -1.18 -20.09
CA GLY A 149 15.77 -1.33 -20.09
C GLY A 149 15.32 -2.69 -20.61
N SER A 150 15.92 -3.18 -21.71
CA SER A 150 15.61 -4.51 -22.24
C SER A 150 15.98 -5.66 -21.28
N GLN A 151 17.05 -5.51 -20.50
CA GLN A 151 17.43 -6.50 -19.48
C GLN A 151 16.44 -6.52 -18.32
N TRP A 152 16.08 -5.34 -17.81
CA TRP A 152 15.15 -5.20 -16.69
C TRP A 152 13.72 -5.62 -17.06
N GLN A 153 13.31 -5.36 -18.30
CA GLN A 153 12.05 -5.87 -18.83
C GLN A 153 12.02 -7.41 -18.84
N ARG A 154 13.10 -8.07 -19.27
CA ARG A 154 13.20 -9.55 -19.23
C ARG A 154 13.16 -10.09 -17.80
N LEU A 155 13.81 -9.41 -16.85
CA LEU A 155 13.73 -9.78 -15.43
C LEU A 155 12.29 -9.65 -14.92
N ALA A 156 11.59 -8.57 -15.27
CA ALA A 156 10.18 -8.40 -14.90
C ALA A 156 9.31 -9.54 -15.45
N ASP A 157 9.50 -9.92 -16.72
CA ASP A 157 8.75 -11.01 -17.34
C ASP A 157 9.08 -12.36 -16.69
N GLN A 158 10.32 -12.57 -16.25
CA GLN A 158 10.71 -13.74 -15.47
C GLN A 158 9.98 -13.80 -14.12
N LEU A 159 9.89 -12.69 -13.38
CA LEU A 159 9.15 -12.62 -12.12
C LEU A 159 7.66 -12.91 -12.31
N VAL A 160 7.04 -12.36 -13.37
CA VAL A 160 5.62 -12.64 -13.69
C VAL A 160 5.42 -14.11 -14.07
N ALA A 161 6.32 -14.69 -14.89
CA ALA A 161 6.23 -16.09 -15.29
C ALA A 161 6.41 -17.05 -14.10
N ASP A 162 7.36 -16.78 -13.21
CA ASP A 162 7.58 -17.58 -11.99
C ASP A 162 6.37 -17.50 -11.05
N THR A 163 5.88 -16.30 -10.79
CA THR A 163 4.67 -16.11 -9.96
C THR A 163 3.46 -16.78 -10.59
N ASN A 164 3.33 -16.77 -11.92
CA ASN A 164 2.28 -17.50 -12.62
C ASN A 164 2.38 -19.02 -12.44
N SER A 165 3.59 -19.56 -12.32
CA SER A 165 3.79 -21.00 -12.20
C SER A 165 3.39 -21.55 -10.83
N ASP A 166 3.49 -20.72 -9.78
CA ASP A 166 3.27 -21.16 -8.39
C ASP A 166 2.14 -20.42 -7.63
N CYS A 167 1.65 -19.28 -8.13
CA CYS A 167 0.61 -18.46 -7.47
C CYS A 167 -0.59 -18.13 -8.35
N LEU A 168 -0.78 -18.84 -9.46
CA LEU A 168 -2.02 -18.78 -10.21
C LEU A 168 -3.00 -19.83 -9.68
N HIS A 169 -4.11 -19.38 -9.10
CA HIS A 169 -5.18 -20.26 -8.63
C HIS A 169 -5.84 -20.97 -9.82
N PRO A 170 -6.37 -22.20 -9.66
CA PRO A 170 -7.10 -22.90 -10.73
C PRO A 170 -8.26 -22.10 -11.36
N ASP A 171 -8.89 -21.21 -10.59
CA ASP A 171 -9.96 -20.31 -11.06
C ASP A 171 -9.44 -19.09 -11.84
N GLY A 172 -8.12 -19.01 -12.11
CA GLY A 172 -7.49 -17.97 -12.92
C GLY A 172 -7.14 -16.68 -12.19
N ARG A 173 -7.50 -16.52 -10.90
CA ARG A 173 -7.06 -15.39 -10.06
C ARG A 173 -5.66 -15.62 -9.48
N TRP A 174 -5.00 -14.56 -9.07
CA TRP A 174 -3.82 -14.69 -8.21
C TRP A 174 -4.22 -15.21 -6.82
N GLN A 175 -3.36 -16.02 -6.23
CA GLN A 175 -3.39 -16.37 -4.81
C GLN A 175 -2.22 -15.72 -4.07
N ARG A 176 -2.30 -15.70 -2.74
CA ARG A 176 -1.34 -15.01 -1.88
C ARG A 176 0.10 -15.51 -2.02
N ALA A 177 0.29 -16.81 -1.93
CA ALA A 177 1.59 -17.46 -1.92
C ALA A 177 1.47 -18.91 -2.45
N PRO A 178 2.58 -19.60 -2.77
CA PRO A 178 2.54 -20.96 -3.31
C PRO A 178 1.80 -21.95 -2.40
N ASP A 179 1.92 -21.75 -1.10
CA ASP A 179 1.34 -22.54 -0.02
C ASP A 179 0.06 -21.93 0.58
N ASP A 180 -0.41 -20.80 0.05
CA ASP A 180 -1.63 -20.11 0.50
C ASP A 180 -2.54 -19.74 -0.69
N PRO A 181 -3.56 -20.56 -1.00
CA PRO A 181 -4.45 -20.33 -2.13
C PRO A 181 -5.47 -19.20 -1.90
N ARG A 182 -5.53 -18.61 -0.70
CA ARG A 182 -6.52 -17.58 -0.36
C ARG A 182 -6.29 -16.28 -1.16
N ILE A 183 -7.33 -15.47 -1.23
CA ILE A 183 -7.32 -14.15 -1.85
C ILE A 183 -6.88 -13.07 -0.85
N ASP A 184 -6.35 -11.96 -1.38
CA ASP A 184 -5.88 -10.82 -0.60
C ASP A 184 -6.05 -9.52 -1.38
N ALA A 185 -6.41 -8.43 -0.71
CA ALA A 185 -6.54 -7.12 -1.33
C ALA A 185 -5.20 -6.54 -1.85
N ALA A 186 -4.06 -6.95 -1.30
CA ALA A 186 -2.72 -6.59 -1.79
C ALA A 186 -2.49 -7.09 -3.22
N LEU A 187 -3.19 -8.13 -3.68
CA LEU A 187 -3.11 -8.63 -5.06
C LEU A 187 -3.73 -7.66 -6.09
N LEU A 188 -4.42 -6.60 -5.65
CA LEU A 188 -4.83 -5.50 -6.52
C LEU A 188 -3.63 -4.60 -6.90
N ILE A 189 -2.66 -4.44 -6.00
CA ILE A 189 -1.54 -3.49 -6.14
C ILE A 189 -0.75 -3.74 -7.42
N PRO A 190 -0.32 -4.97 -7.75
CA PRO A 190 0.50 -5.18 -8.94
C PRO A 190 -0.18 -4.77 -10.25
N SER A 191 -1.47 -5.07 -10.41
CA SER A 191 -2.24 -4.60 -11.58
C SER A 191 -2.32 -3.07 -11.60
N ILE A 192 -2.59 -2.44 -10.46
CA ILE A 192 -2.64 -0.97 -10.32
C ILE A 192 -1.32 -0.33 -10.74
N ARG A 193 -0.18 -0.95 -10.37
CA ARG A 193 1.17 -0.48 -10.71
C ARG A 193 1.60 -0.82 -12.14
N GLY A 194 0.94 -1.76 -12.80
CA GLY A 194 1.25 -2.18 -14.18
C GLY A 194 2.16 -3.40 -14.30
N ALA A 195 2.19 -4.27 -13.29
CA ALA A 195 2.86 -5.57 -13.35
C ALA A 195 2.30 -6.47 -14.45
N ILE A 196 1.01 -6.34 -14.75
CA ILE A 196 0.29 -6.96 -15.86
C ILE A 196 -0.82 -5.98 -16.31
N PRO A 197 -1.31 -6.07 -17.56
CA PRO A 197 -2.42 -5.24 -18.01
C PRO A 197 -3.65 -5.40 -17.11
N ALA A 198 -4.40 -4.31 -16.91
CA ALA A 198 -5.65 -4.36 -16.13
C ALA A 198 -6.72 -5.26 -16.78
N THR A 199 -6.64 -5.45 -18.10
CA THR A 199 -7.49 -6.33 -18.91
C THR A 199 -6.99 -7.77 -19.01
N ASP A 200 -5.83 -8.09 -18.43
CA ASP A 200 -5.34 -9.47 -18.38
C ASP A 200 -6.37 -10.34 -17.63
N PRO A 201 -6.71 -11.55 -18.13
CA PRO A 201 -7.69 -12.43 -17.47
C PRO A 201 -7.38 -12.67 -15.99
N ARG A 202 -6.09 -12.72 -15.61
CA ARG A 202 -5.67 -12.92 -14.22
C ARG A 202 -5.98 -11.70 -13.35
N SER A 203 -5.77 -10.49 -13.88
CA SER A 203 -6.17 -9.23 -13.22
C SER A 203 -7.68 -9.17 -13.06
N VAL A 204 -8.43 -9.48 -14.11
CA VAL A 204 -9.91 -9.46 -14.09
C VAL A 204 -10.46 -10.45 -13.06
N ALA A 205 -9.97 -11.70 -13.06
CA ALA A 205 -10.36 -12.71 -12.10
C ALA A 205 -10.00 -12.31 -10.65
N THR A 206 -8.82 -11.71 -10.44
CA THR A 206 -8.37 -11.25 -9.11
C THR A 206 -9.25 -10.11 -8.59
N VAL A 207 -9.55 -9.11 -9.41
CA VAL A 207 -10.43 -7.99 -9.04
C VAL A 207 -11.84 -8.49 -8.73
N ALA A 208 -12.36 -9.45 -9.51
CA ALA A 208 -13.65 -10.07 -9.25
C ALA A 208 -13.67 -10.82 -7.91
N ALA A 209 -12.63 -11.63 -7.63
CA ALA A 209 -12.51 -12.38 -6.39
C ALA A 209 -12.40 -11.46 -5.16
N VAL A 210 -11.56 -10.42 -5.22
CA VAL A 210 -11.47 -9.42 -4.13
C VAL A 210 -12.82 -8.75 -3.89
N ARG A 211 -13.56 -8.40 -4.95
CA ARG A 211 -14.88 -7.78 -4.83
C ARG A 211 -15.89 -8.70 -4.12
N THR A 212 -15.94 -9.97 -4.50
CA THR A 212 -16.91 -10.93 -3.96
C THR A 212 -16.53 -11.40 -2.56
N ASP A 213 -15.28 -11.78 -2.37
CA ASP A 213 -14.85 -12.52 -1.18
C ASP A 213 -14.48 -11.57 -0.05
N LEU A 214 -13.90 -10.41 -0.38
CA LEU A 214 -13.41 -9.41 0.59
C LEU A 214 -14.29 -8.16 0.68
N GLY A 215 -15.24 -7.98 -0.24
CA GLY A 215 -16.16 -6.84 -0.23
C GLY A 215 -17.35 -7.06 0.72
N ARG A 216 -17.57 -6.14 1.66
CA ARG A 216 -18.77 -6.12 2.54
C ARG A 216 -19.25 -4.68 2.75
N HIS A 217 -20.54 -4.44 2.52
CA HIS A 217 -21.19 -3.13 2.76
C HIS A 217 -20.44 -1.91 2.17
N GLY A 218 -19.79 -2.09 1.01
CA GLY A 218 -19.03 -1.07 0.31
C GLY A 218 -17.63 -0.80 0.88
N PHE A 219 -17.13 -1.67 1.76
CA PHE A 219 -15.74 -1.71 2.21
C PHE A 219 -15.05 -2.99 1.75
N VAL A 220 -13.71 -2.98 1.75
CA VAL A 220 -12.87 -4.12 1.38
C VAL A 220 -11.95 -4.45 2.56
N TYR A 221 -11.90 -5.72 2.93
CA TYR A 221 -10.99 -6.23 3.98
C TYR A 221 -9.64 -6.58 3.37
N ARG A 222 -8.55 -6.55 4.17
CA ARG A 222 -7.22 -6.97 3.70
C ARG A 222 -7.26 -8.42 3.21
N PHE A 223 -7.93 -9.25 3.98
CA PHE A 223 -8.19 -10.66 3.72
C PHE A 223 -9.43 -11.11 4.47
N GLN A 224 -9.87 -12.35 4.25
CA GLN A 224 -11.09 -12.84 4.87
C GLN A 224 -10.97 -12.75 6.40
N PRO A 225 -11.83 -11.95 7.07
CA PRO A 225 -11.82 -11.86 8.51
C PRO A 225 -12.16 -13.23 9.10
N GLY A 226 -11.54 -13.59 10.22
CA GLY A 226 -11.93 -14.79 10.96
C GLY A 226 -13.37 -14.71 11.45
N GLU A 227 -13.91 -15.82 11.97
CA GLU A 227 -15.28 -15.91 12.51
C GLU A 227 -15.46 -15.18 13.86
N GLN A 228 -14.52 -14.31 14.24
CA GLN A 228 -14.53 -13.58 15.49
C GLN A 228 -15.70 -12.58 15.53
N PRO A 229 -16.25 -12.27 16.72
CA PRO A 229 -17.28 -11.26 16.87
C PRO A 229 -16.88 -9.88 16.30
N LEU A 230 -17.87 -9.12 15.85
CA LEU A 230 -17.70 -7.70 15.46
C LEU A 230 -17.11 -6.91 16.64
N GLY A 231 -15.99 -6.23 16.42
CA GLY A 231 -15.23 -5.51 17.45
C GLY A 231 -13.99 -6.24 17.94
N GLU A 232 -13.90 -7.55 17.71
CA GLU A 232 -12.72 -8.39 17.94
C GLU A 232 -12.06 -8.81 16.62
N ALA A 233 -12.87 -9.06 15.59
CA ALA A 233 -12.40 -9.24 14.22
C ALA A 233 -11.82 -7.93 13.66
N GLU A 234 -10.76 -8.06 12.87
CA GLU A 234 -10.18 -6.93 12.15
C GLU A 234 -11.24 -6.21 11.29
N GLY A 235 -11.34 -4.89 11.43
CA GLY A 235 -12.25 -4.06 10.64
C GLY A 235 -11.81 -3.94 9.18
N ALA A 236 -12.67 -3.36 8.34
CA ALA A 236 -12.26 -3.09 6.96
C ALA A 236 -11.17 -2.02 6.93
N PHE A 237 -10.21 -2.17 6.00
CA PHE A 237 -9.11 -1.24 5.84
C PHE A 237 -9.40 -0.28 4.68
N LEU A 238 -9.56 1.03 4.98
CA LEU A 238 -9.98 2.03 3.99
C LEU A 238 -9.06 2.08 2.76
N LEU A 239 -7.77 1.80 2.94
CA LEU A 239 -6.80 1.68 1.86
C LEU A 239 -7.26 0.66 0.80
N CYS A 240 -7.73 -0.52 1.22
CA CYS A 240 -8.19 -1.58 0.32
C CYS A 240 -9.40 -1.13 -0.52
N GLY A 241 -10.26 -0.29 0.03
CA GLY A 241 -11.37 0.31 -0.71
C GLY A 241 -10.90 1.30 -1.78
N PHE A 242 -9.85 2.08 -1.52
CA PHE A 242 -9.23 2.94 -2.53
C PHE A 242 -8.48 2.13 -3.59
N LEU A 243 -7.80 1.04 -3.22
CA LEU A 243 -7.20 0.11 -4.18
C LEU A 243 -8.27 -0.49 -5.10
N MET A 244 -9.41 -0.92 -4.54
CA MET A 244 -10.54 -1.41 -5.32
C MET A 244 -11.09 -0.35 -6.28
N ALA A 245 -11.22 0.90 -5.83
CA ALA A 245 -11.64 2.00 -6.69
C ALA A 245 -10.68 2.23 -7.86
N LEU A 246 -9.37 2.20 -7.61
CA LEU A 246 -8.34 2.32 -8.65
C LEU A 246 -8.40 1.15 -9.64
N ALA A 247 -8.52 -0.09 -9.15
CA ALA A 247 -8.62 -1.28 -9.99
C ALA A 247 -9.87 -1.22 -10.89
N ASP A 248 -11.03 -0.84 -10.34
CA ASP A 248 -12.25 -0.66 -11.12
C ASP A 248 -12.12 0.43 -12.18
N HIS A 249 -11.48 1.55 -11.83
CA HIS A 249 -11.26 2.64 -12.79
C HIS A 249 -10.35 2.19 -13.95
N GLN A 250 -9.27 1.46 -13.65
CA GLN A 250 -8.36 0.95 -14.68
C GLN A 250 -9.01 -0.08 -15.61
N GLN A 251 -10.03 -0.80 -15.15
CA GLN A 251 -10.82 -1.72 -15.97
C GLN A 251 -11.97 -1.02 -16.72
N GLY A 252 -12.11 0.31 -16.57
CA GLY A 252 -13.18 1.08 -17.22
C GLY A 252 -14.51 1.07 -16.47
N ASN A 253 -14.60 0.45 -15.29
CA ASN A 253 -15.79 0.37 -14.46
C ASN A 253 -16.00 1.66 -13.65
N ASN A 254 -16.08 2.81 -14.33
CA ASN A 254 -16.06 4.14 -13.71
C ASN A 254 -17.14 4.35 -12.61
N LEU A 255 -18.36 3.84 -12.82
CA LEU A 255 -19.41 3.96 -11.81
C LEU A 255 -19.10 3.16 -10.55
N ALA A 256 -18.55 1.96 -10.69
CA ALA A 256 -18.14 1.14 -9.55
C ALA A 256 -16.97 1.79 -8.81
N ALA A 257 -15.98 2.31 -9.54
CA ALA A 257 -14.85 3.04 -8.98
C ALA A 257 -15.29 4.21 -8.10
N VAL A 258 -16.21 5.05 -8.59
CA VAL A 258 -16.75 6.19 -7.82
C VAL A 258 -17.50 5.72 -6.57
N ARG A 259 -18.27 4.62 -6.64
CA ARG A 259 -18.96 4.07 -5.47
C ARG A 259 -17.99 3.63 -4.37
N TRP A 260 -16.94 2.90 -4.73
CA TRP A 260 -15.90 2.52 -3.77
C TRP A 260 -15.20 3.74 -3.20
N PHE A 261 -14.79 4.68 -4.05
CA PHE A 261 -14.12 5.90 -3.62
C PHE A 261 -14.96 6.71 -2.64
N GLU A 262 -16.22 7.03 -2.97
CA GLU A 262 -17.09 7.84 -2.13
C GLU A 262 -17.40 7.15 -0.80
N ARG A 263 -17.66 5.84 -0.82
CA ARG A 263 -17.92 5.08 0.41
C ARG A 263 -16.74 5.17 1.37
N ASN A 264 -15.52 4.97 0.89
CA ASN A 264 -14.32 5.04 1.73
C ASN A 264 -14.02 6.48 2.14
N ARG A 265 -14.17 7.46 1.24
CA ARG A 265 -14.02 8.89 1.55
C ARG A 265 -14.95 9.35 2.67
N THR A 266 -16.20 8.89 2.69
CA THR A 266 -17.16 9.24 3.77
C THR A 266 -16.84 8.61 5.11
N ALA A 267 -16.04 7.54 5.13
CA ALA A 267 -15.58 6.88 6.34
C ALA A 267 -14.22 7.42 6.84
N CYS A 268 -13.52 8.23 6.04
CA CYS A 268 -12.38 8.99 6.52
C CYS A 268 -12.87 9.98 7.59
N GLY A 269 -12.29 9.90 8.80
CA GLY A 269 -12.49 10.91 9.83
C GLY A 269 -11.98 12.29 9.38
N PRO A 270 -12.19 13.34 10.17
CA PRO A 270 -11.51 14.63 9.95
C PRO A 270 -9.99 14.39 9.81
N PRO A 271 -9.28 15.21 9.01
CA PRO A 271 -7.92 14.94 8.50
C PRO A 271 -6.82 14.70 9.56
N VAL A 272 -7.16 14.78 10.84
CA VAL A 272 -6.26 14.49 11.98
C VAL A 272 -6.28 13.01 12.38
N CYS A 273 -7.31 12.23 12.00
CA CYS A 273 -7.41 10.80 12.30
C CYS A 273 -7.94 10.02 11.10
N SER A 274 -7.05 9.47 10.27
CA SER A 274 -7.39 8.33 9.41
C SER A 274 -7.20 7.07 10.26
N PRO A 275 -8.28 6.39 10.71
CA PRO A 275 -8.12 5.20 11.51
C PRO A 275 -7.53 4.08 10.63
N ARG A 276 -6.47 3.44 11.13
CA ARG A 276 -5.83 2.28 10.49
C ARG A 276 -6.82 1.14 10.25
N ASN A 277 -7.87 1.01 11.05
CA ASN A 277 -8.97 0.09 10.82
C ASN A 277 -10.29 0.85 10.96
N SER A 278 -11.17 0.78 9.95
CA SER A 278 -12.55 1.22 10.11
C SER A 278 -13.37 0.03 10.64
N THR A 279 -13.32 -0.18 11.95
CA THR A 279 -14.35 -0.98 12.62
C THR A 279 -15.65 -0.21 12.45
N SER A 280 -16.56 -0.77 11.65
CA SER A 280 -17.96 -0.38 11.46
C SER A 280 -18.28 1.09 11.77
N VAL A 281 -18.56 1.86 10.72
CA VAL A 281 -19.27 3.15 10.83
C VAL A 281 -20.47 2.96 11.74
N SER A 282 -20.32 3.35 13.01
CA SER A 282 -21.43 3.67 13.88
C SER A 282 -22.12 4.84 13.21
N VAL A 283 -23.18 4.57 12.46
CA VAL A 283 -24.16 5.58 12.07
C VAL A 283 -24.84 6.02 13.37
N SER A 284 -24.14 6.86 14.12
CA SER A 284 -24.69 7.68 15.19
C SER A 284 -23.80 8.91 15.35
N CYS A 285 -23.57 9.61 14.23
CA CYS A 285 -23.25 11.02 14.30
C CYS A 285 -24.58 11.77 14.39
N ALA A 286 -25.22 11.65 15.56
CA ALA A 286 -26.36 12.47 15.96
C ALA A 286 -26.15 12.88 17.42
N ALA A 287 -25.56 14.06 17.56
CA ALA A 287 -25.76 15.00 18.66
C ALA A 287 -25.64 14.47 20.09
N THR A 288 -24.54 14.77 20.77
CA THR A 288 -24.63 15.53 22.04
C THR A 288 -23.33 16.28 22.32
N PHE A 289 -23.30 17.57 22.01
CA PHE A 289 -22.40 18.51 22.71
C PHE A 289 -22.97 18.72 24.13
N PRO A 290 -22.18 18.64 25.20
CA PRO A 290 -22.62 19.09 26.50
C PRO A 290 -22.56 20.63 26.52
N LYS A 291 -23.71 21.30 26.58
CA LYS A 291 -23.75 22.72 26.97
C LYS A 291 -23.45 22.86 28.47
N PRO A 292 -22.76 23.93 28.88
CA PRO A 292 -22.45 24.20 30.27
C PRO A 292 -23.60 24.89 31.00
N SER A 293 -23.51 24.89 32.33
CA SER A 293 -24.26 25.64 33.35
C SER A 293 -25.63 25.12 33.79
N SER A 294 -25.75 24.67 35.05
CA SER A 294 -26.25 25.55 36.11
C SER A 294 -26.26 24.84 37.48
N MET A 295 -25.82 25.61 38.46
CA MET A 295 -25.84 25.35 39.88
C MET A 295 -27.31 25.29 40.37
N ARG A 296 -27.71 24.26 41.12
CA ARG A 296 -28.75 24.38 42.16
C ARG A 296 -28.72 23.21 43.14
N CYS A 297 -28.57 23.62 44.39
CA CYS A 297 -28.61 22.85 45.62
C CYS A 297 -30.02 22.30 45.89
N CYS A 298 -30.14 21.04 46.34
CA CYS A 298 -31.15 20.69 47.35
C CYS A 298 -30.82 19.38 48.06
N SER A 299 -30.71 19.50 49.38
CA SER A 299 -30.60 18.44 50.36
C SER A 299 -31.80 17.48 50.35
N LYS A 300 -31.58 16.22 50.77
CA LYS A 300 -32.29 15.63 51.91
C LYS A 300 -31.62 14.34 52.40
N ARG A 301 -31.41 14.29 53.72
CA ARG A 301 -31.03 13.14 54.55
C ARG A 301 -32.12 12.05 54.58
N ARG A 302 -31.71 10.79 54.73
CA ARG A 302 -32.04 9.82 55.82
C ARG A 302 -31.58 8.43 55.35
N MET A 303 -30.59 7.82 56.01
CA MET A 303 -30.69 6.90 57.16
C MET A 303 -31.38 5.56 56.85
N GLY A 304 -30.60 4.50 57.04
CA GLY A 304 -30.88 3.08 56.89
C GLY A 304 -29.54 2.37 56.89
#